data_AF-A0A7K4C1A8-F1
#
_entry.id   AF-A0A7K4C1A8-F1
#
_cell.length_a   1.000
_cell.length_b   1.000
_cell.length_c   1.000
_cell.angle_alpha   90.00
_cell.angle_beta   90.00
_cell.angle_gamma   90.00
#
_symmetry.space_group_name_H-M   'P 1'
#
loop_
_entity.id
_entity.type
_entity.pdbx_description
1 polymer ?
#
loop_
_entity_poly.entity_id
_entity_poly.type
_entity_poly.pdbx_seq_one_letter_code
_entity_poly.pdbx_strand_id
1 'polypeptide(L)' 'MIPVRCFTCGKVISPAWKEFRERRDAGEDPNRILDDLDLERYCCRRMLLTHKEIVEDLNPYQ' A
#
# COMPACT_ATOMS: atom_id res chain seq x y z
N MET A 1 0.53 -9.21 -2.50
CA MET A 1 1.57 -8.72 -3.45
C MET A 1 1.14 -7.37 -4.04
N ILE A 2 1.91 -6.31 -3.80
CA ILE A 2 1.66 -4.95 -4.30
C ILE A 2 2.58 -4.60 -5.49
N PRO A 3 2.19 -3.70 -6.42
CA PRO A 3 3.11 -3.13 -7.40
C PRO A 3 4.39 -2.56 -6.77
N VAL A 4 5.54 -2.87 -7.37
CA VAL A 4 6.86 -2.40 -6.91
C VAL A 4 6.98 -0.87 -6.98
N ARG A 5 6.42 -0.28 -8.04
CA ARG A 5 6.42 1.16 -8.31
C ARG A 5 5.01 1.66 -8.57
N CYS A 6 4.77 2.95 -8.36
CA CYS A 6 3.53 3.60 -8.79
C CYS A 6 3.40 3.59 -10.32
N PHE A 7 2.19 3.30 -10.81
CA PHE A 7 1.89 3.35 -12.24
C PHE A 7 1.97 4.76 -12.86
N THR A 8 1.88 5.82 -12.05
CA THR A 8 1.91 7.20 -12.54
C THR A 8 3.23 7.90 -12.22
N CYS A 9 3.64 7.91 -10.95
CA CYS A 9 4.83 8.65 -10.50
C CYS A 9 6.14 7.87 -10.64
N GLY A 10 6.10 6.54 -10.79
CA GLY A 10 7.29 5.69 -10.83
C GLY A 10 8.07 5.56 -9.51
N LYS A 11 7.65 6.26 -8.42
CA LYS A 11 8.21 6.12 -7.06
C LYS A 11 8.06 4.66 -6.60
N VAL A 12 9.06 4.15 -5.88
CA VAL A 12 9.04 2.81 -5.28
C VAL A 12 8.10 2.83 -4.09
N ILE A 13 7.09 1.93 -4.07
CA ILE A 13 6.03 1.90 -3.04
C ILE A 13 6.01 0.57 -2.28
N SER A 14 6.48 -0.53 -2.88
CA SER A 14 6.44 -1.87 -2.26
C SER A 14 6.90 -1.96 -0.79
N PRO A 15 8.04 -1.37 -0.37
CA PRO A 15 8.47 -1.49 1.03
C PRO A 15 7.51 -0.79 2.02
N ALA A 16 6.81 0.26 1.59
CA ALA A 16 5.90 1.02 2.45
C ALA A 16 4.59 0.26 2.76
N TRP A 17 4.26 -0.77 1.98
CA TRP A 17 2.98 -1.48 2.11
C TRP A 17 2.85 -2.26 3.43
N LYS A 18 3.91 -2.92 3.88
CA LYS A 18 3.87 -3.74 5.09
C LYS A 18 3.56 -2.87 6.32
N GLU A 19 4.29 -1.78 6.46
CA GLU A 19 4.08 -0.80 7.54
C GLU A 19 2.70 -0.15 7.45
N PHE A 20 2.26 0.24 6.24
CA PHE A 20 0.93 0.80 6.04
C PHE A 20 -0.17 -0.16 6.48
N ARG A 21 -0.07 -1.45 6.13
CA ARG A 21 -1.03 -2.50 6.52
C ARG A 21 -1.07 -2.66 8.03
N GLU A 22 0.09 -2.82 8.69
CA GLU A 22 0.17 -3.02 10.14
C GLU A 22 -0.43 -1.84 10.91
N ARG A 23 -0.11 -0.60 10.53
CA ARG A 23 -0.63 0.62 11.19
C ARG A 23 -2.12 0.84 10.92
N ARG A 24 -2.58 0.54 9.70
CA ARG A 24 -4.01 0.58 9.36
C ARG A 24 -4.81 -0.44 10.15
N ASP A 25 -4.29 -1.66 10.30
CA ASP A 25 -4.96 -2.74 11.04
C ASP A 25 -4.94 -2.46 12.56
N ALA A 26 -3.97 -1.68 13.05
CA ALA A 26 -3.96 -1.12 14.41
C ALA A 26 -5.00 0.00 14.62
N GLY A 27 -5.69 0.46 13.57
CA GLY A 27 -6.73 1.48 13.64
C GLY A 27 -6.24 2.92 13.57
N GLU A 28 -4.99 3.16 13.16
CA GLU A 28 -4.50 4.52 12.88
C GLU A 28 -5.16 5.11 11.63
N ASP A 29 -5.29 6.44 11.60
CA ASP A 29 -5.89 7.14 10.46
C ASP A 29 -5.01 6.98 9.20
N PRO A 30 -5.58 6.52 8.07
CA PRO A 30 -4.82 6.28 6.85
C PRO A 30 -4.08 7.51 6.32
N ASN A 31 -4.60 8.71 6.55
CA ASN A 31 -3.97 9.93 6.06
C ASN A 31 -2.66 10.20 6.81
N ARG A 32 -2.66 10.06 8.13
CA ARG A 32 -1.46 10.22 8.96
C ARG A 32 -0.39 9.19 8.61
N ILE A 33 -0.78 7.93 8.41
CA ILE A 33 0.18 6.89 8.01
C ILE A 33 0.83 7.23 6.66
N LEU A 34 0.04 7.72 5.69
CA LEU A 34 0.56 8.10 4.37
C LEU A 34 1.47 9.34 4.42
N ASP A 35 1.21 10.27 5.33
CA ASP A 35 2.05 11.44 5.58
C ASP A 35 3.38 11.02 6.23
N ASP A 36 3.34 10.13 7.22
CA ASP A 36 4.54 9.57 7.88
C ASP A 36 5.42 8.78 6.90
N LEU A 37 4.82 8.10 5.92
CA LEU A 37 5.52 7.32 4.88
C LEU A 37 6.07 8.18 3.72
N ASP A 38 6.06 9.51 3.84
CA ASP A 38 6.56 10.45 2.81
C ASP A 38 5.84 10.28 1.45
N LEU A 39 4.54 9.95 1.46
CA LEU A 39 3.76 9.78 0.24
C LEU A 39 2.95 11.02 -0.07
N GLU A 40 3.58 12.11 -0.48
CA GLU A 40 2.91 13.39 -0.74
C GLU A 40 1.91 13.34 -1.91
N ARG A 41 2.26 12.65 -3.01
CA ARG A 41 1.45 12.68 -4.23
C ARG A 41 0.27 11.70 -4.16
N TYR A 42 -0.92 12.19 -4.50
CA TYR A 42 -2.17 11.41 -4.53
C TYR A 42 -2.06 10.13 -5.40
N CYS A 43 -1.30 10.18 -6.49
CA CYS A 43 -1.14 9.05 -7.39
C CYS A 43 -0.39 7.88 -6.75
N CYS A 44 0.58 8.17 -5.88
CA CYS A 44 1.31 7.17 -5.12
C CYS A 44 0.44 6.68 -3.93
N ARG A 45 -0.34 7.56 -3.26
CA ARG A 45 -1.29 7.20 -2.18
C ARG A 45 -2.39 6.23 -2.62
N ARG A 46 -2.98 6.45 -3.81
CA ARG A 46 -4.03 5.58 -4.38
C ARG A 46 -3.60 4.11 -4.45
N MET A 47 -2.31 3.87 -4.71
CA MET A 47 -1.79 2.51 -4.83
C MET A 47 -1.83 1.74 -3.52
N LEU A 48 -1.71 2.41 -2.36
CA LEU A 48 -1.83 1.75 -1.06
C LEU A 48 -3.30 1.67 -0.61
N LEU A 49 -4.06 2.76 -0.76
CA LEU A 49 -5.44 2.83 -0.29
C LEU A 49 -6.37 1.80 -0.94
N THR A 50 -6.21 1.54 -2.23
CA THR A 50 -7.10 0.65 -2.99
C THR A 50 -6.49 -0.75 -3.21
N HIS A 51 -5.33 -1.04 -2.62
CA HIS A 51 -4.71 -2.35 -2.80
C HIS A 51 -5.45 -3.42 -1.98
N LYS A 52 -5.87 -4.48 -2.68
CA LYS A 52 -6.35 -5.72 -2.07
C LYS A 52 -5.40 -6.84 -2.42
N GLU A 53 -4.93 -7.55 -1.40
CA GLU A 53 -4.15 -8.77 -1.58
C GLU A 53 -5.09 -9.94 -1.85
N ILE A 54 -5.01 -10.50 -3.04
CA ILE A 54 -5.79 -11.67 -3.48
C ILE A 54 -4.94 -12.94 -3.56
N VAL A 55 -3.63 -12.83 -3.32
CA VAL A 55 -2.69 -13.94 -3.48
C VAL A 55 -2.98 -15.07 -2.49
N GLU A 56 -3.28 -14.71 -1.24
CA GLU A 56 -3.62 -15.68 -0.19
C GLU A 56 -4.90 -16.46 -0.54
N ASP A 57 -5.90 -15.78 -1.12
CA ASP A 57 -7.18 -16.39 -1.53
C ASP A 57 -7.01 -17.36 -2.71
N LEU A 58 -6.03 -17.11 -3.59
CA LEU A 58 -5.78 -17.90 -4.80
C LEU A 58 -4.81 -19.08 -4.58
N ASN A 59 -3.95 -18.99 -3.56
CA ASN A 59 -2.98 -20.02 -3.21
C ASN A 59 -3.55 -21.45 -3.07
N PRO A 60 -4.75 -21.70 -2.49
CA PRO A 60 -5.27 -23.08 -2.35
C PRO A 60 -5.73 -23.73 -3.67
N TYR A 61 -5.80 -22.98 -4.77
CA TYR A 61 -6.21 -23.49 -6.09
C TYR A 61 -5.03 -23.74 -7.04
N GLN A 62 -3.80 -23.48 -6.58
CA GLN A 62 -2.54 -23.83 -7.25
C GLN A 62 -1.94 -25.09 -6.64
#